data_AF-A0A6U3I763-F1
#
_entry.id   AF-A0A6U3I763-F1
#
_cell.length_a   1.000
_cell.length_b   1.000
_cell.length_c   1.000
_cell.angle_alpha   90.00
_cell.angle_beta   90.00
_cell.angle_gamma   90.00
#
_symmetry.space_group_name_H-M   'P 1'
#
loop_
_entity.id
_entity.type
_entity.pdbx_description
1 polymer ?
#
loop_
_entity_poly.entity_id
_entity_poly.type
_entity_poly.pdbx_seq_one_letter_code
_entity_poly.pdbx_strand_id
1 'polypeptide(L)'
;MGNTVQKTEKTCAEIFDILDVDSSNSLDIEELKHLVSQATLDFDLEELLKADKNADEVITRKEFRDYFVKHIEAKTLNVQTLERTVRKLKDTKELIKSLDAHNREGNEENRLFNSEKTIDGTDEGAQSPTNDINKESDDKSNDFQYRVDKVKKRSGGVHVGGKMQERTLVLTRRFLHYYKRGTVRPMGEIPLKYVSDVSSEKNTFAVTVGKRIFDFECEDDEDAEEWATAIQTNMKHVARELSSVPKGKFWKVDQLPQVRFDKMTQIDYKKALKEMKTGDLLLFQTKGVAPAIVRSATSSIYDHVGLFVRRGARLGVLESLGEPGVIVSSFGAFYEQGWFQQYTGLVVRRLEPALDANALKQFRRFCRGVEGKKYGLTAGKLMRRMSTMSFDDKDRTYFCSELVAKALKHLNLLRKDCASTEYTPAHFSPCEKLVLTNGFSYGPEMLIKFPPLKKKSKS
;
A
#
# COMPACT_ATOMS: atom_id res chain seq x y z
N MET A 1 -11.68 17.52 -50.59
CA MET A 1 -12.01 17.61 -49.15
C MET A 1 -13.06 16.60 -48.71
N GLY A 2 -14.15 16.39 -49.47
CA GLY A 2 -15.21 15.43 -49.10
C GLY A 2 -14.75 14.03 -48.68
N ASN A 3 -13.83 13.40 -49.43
CA ASN A 3 -13.34 12.06 -49.08
C ASN A 3 -12.55 12.00 -47.75
N THR A 4 -11.84 13.07 -47.38
CA THR A 4 -11.07 13.12 -46.12
C THR A 4 -12.00 13.27 -44.93
N VAL A 5 -13.04 14.10 -45.06
CA VAL A 5 -14.05 14.30 -44.00
C VAL A 5 -14.84 13.01 -43.78
N GLN A 6 -15.34 12.40 -44.85
CA GLN A 6 -16.08 11.13 -44.76
C GLN A 6 -15.24 10.00 -44.14
N LYS A 7 -13.95 9.92 -44.50
CA LYS A 7 -13.01 8.96 -43.91
C LYS A 7 -12.79 9.24 -42.42
N THR A 8 -12.69 10.51 -42.04
CA THR A 8 -12.52 10.95 -40.64
C THR A 8 -13.74 10.59 -39.81
N GLU A 9 -14.95 10.89 -40.30
CA GLU A 9 -16.20 10.56 -39.61
C GLU A 9 -16.31 9.06 -39.36
N LYS A 10 -15.98 8.24 -40.36
CA LYS A 10 -15.95 6.79 -40.22
C LYS A 10 -14.95 6.35 -39.15
N THR A 11 -13.71 6.86 -39.19
CA THR A 11 -12.68 6.49 -38.20
C THR A 11 -13.05 6.95 -36.80
N CYS A 12 -13.65 8.14 -36.63
CA CYS A 12 -14.11 8.62 -35.33
C CYS A 12 -15.27 7.78 -34.79
N ALA A 13 -16.20 7.36 -35.67
CA ALA A 13 -17.26 6.44 -35.29
C ALA A 13 -16.68 5.09 -34.82
N GLU A 14 -15.68 4.55 -35.52
CA GLU A 14 -15.00 3.32 -35.11
C GLU A 14 -14.26 3.45 -33.79
N ILE A 15 -13.57 4.58 -33.53
CA ILE A 15 -12.94 4.82 -32.22
C ILE A 15 -14.03 4.89 -31.16
N PHE A 16 -15.07 5.69 -31.38
CA PHE A 16 -16.18 5.85 -30.44
C PHE A 16 -16.81 4.49 -30.09
N ASP A 17 -17.11 3.64 -31.08
CA ASP A 17 -17.65 2.28 -30.86
C ASP A 17 -16.71 1.35 -30.09
N ILE A 18 -15.40 1.60 -30.14
CA ILE A 18 -14.44 0.83 -29.35
C ILE A 18 -14.39 1.35 -27.91
N LEU A 19 -14.52 2.68 -27.73
CA LEU A 19 -14.47 3.33 -26.43
C LEU A 19 -15.80 3.19 -25.64
N ASP A 20 -16.92 3.16 -26.35
CA ASP A 20 -18.29 2.99 -25.82
C ASP A 20 -18.52 1.50 -25.52
N VAL A 21 -17.96 1.04 -24.41
CA VAL A 21 -17.96 -0.38 -24.02
C VAL A 21 -19.37 -0.85 -23.68
N ASP A 22 -20.21 0.05 -23.14
CA ASP A 22 -21.56 -0.26 -22.71
C ASP A 22 -22.63 0.01 -23.78
N SER A 23 -22.24 0.55 -24.94
CA SER A 23 -23.15 0.91 -26.05
C SER A 23 -24.20 1.95 -25.65
N SER A 24 -23.87 2.82 -24.68
CA SER A 24 -24.72 3.93 -24.24
C SER A 24 -24.81 5.04 -25.30
N ASN A 25 -23.96 5.00 -26.33
CA ASN A 25 -23.82 6.03 -27.35
C ASN A 25 -23.32 7.39 -26.78
N SER A 26 -22.67 7.32 -25.62
CA SER A 26 -21.99 8.39 -24.90
C SER A 26 -20.66 7.87 -24.34
N LEU A 27 -19.73 8.77 -24.02
CA LEU A 27 -18.50 8.44 -23.30
C LEU A 27 -18.45 9.26 -22.02
N ASP A 28 -18.58 8.60 -20.88
CA ASP A 28 -18.41 9.29 -19.61
C ASP A 28 -16.92 9.48 -19.25
N ILE A 29 -16.66 10.37 -18.28
CA ILE A 29 -15.30 10.64 -17.82
C ILE A 29 -14.59 9.39 -17.30
N GLU A 30 -15.29 8.44 -16.68
CA GLU A 30 -14.69 7.23 -16.14
C GLU A 30 -14.32 6.24 -17.25
N GLU A 31 -15.11 6.13 -18.32
CA GLU A 31 -14.77 5.39 -19.54
C GLU A 31 -13.54 6.00 -20.21
N LEU A 32 -13.50 7.32 -20.36
CA LEU A 32 -12.35 8.04 -20.92
C LEU A 32 -11.10 7.90 -20.06
N LYS A 33 -11.21 8.03 -18.73
CA LYS A 33 -10.12 7.79 -17.80
C LYS A 33 -9.64 6.35 -17.88
N HIS A 34 -10.56 5.38 -17.92
CA HIS A 34 -10.23 3.97 -18.04
C HIS A 34 -9.38 3.73 -19.28
N LEU A 35 -9.69 4.39 -20.39
CA LEU A 35 -9.02 4.19 -21.68
C LEU A 35 -7.72 4.97 -21.81
N VAL A 36 -7.65 6.23 -21.34
CA VAL A 36 -6.37 6.96 -21.27
C VAL A 36 -5.41 6.29 -20.29
N SER A 37 -5.92 5.71 -19.20
CA SER A 37 -5.14 4.93 -18.24
C SER A 37 -4.56 3.64 -18.84
N GLN A 38 -5.16 3.12 -19.93
CA GLN A 38 -4.65 1.95 -20.66
C GLN A 38 -3.54 2.30 -21.67
N ALA A 39 -3.14 3.58 -21.80
CA ALA A 39 -2.05 4.08 -22.66
C ALA A 39 -2.16 3.71 -24.17
N THR A 40 -3.37 3.42 -24.64
CA THR A 40 -3.64 3.01 -26.03
C THR A 40 -3.94 4.19 -26.96
N LEU A 41 -4.30 5.36 -26.41
CA LEU A 41 -4.64 6.56 -27.14
C LEU A 41 -3.41 7.47 -27.29
N ASP A 42 -3.17 7.97 -28.51
CA ASP A 42 -2.16 9.01 -28.77
C ASP A 42 -2.68 10.43 -28.39
N PHE A 43 -3.68 10.49 -27.49
CA PHE A 43 -4.39 11.71 -27.09
C PHE A 43 -4.33 11.90 -25.57
N ASP A 44 -4.14 13.14 -25.14
CA ASP A 44 -4.25 13.53 -23.74
C ASP A 44 -5.73 13.49 -23.29
N LEU A 45 -5.99 13.03 -22.06
CA LEU A 45 -7.31 13.08 -21.45
C LEU A 45 -7.81 14.53 -21.37
N GLU A 46 -6.93 15.47 -21.02
CA GLU A 46 -7.31 16.88 -20.92
C GLU A 46 -7.73 17.47 -22.28
N GLU A 47 -7.18 16.96 -23.39
CA GLU A 47 -7.59 17.34 -24.74
C GLU A 47 -8.92 16.67 -25.13
N LEU A 48 -9.12 15.40 -24.79
CA LEU A 48 -10.38 14.69 -25.07
C LEU A 48 -11.56 15.31 -24.32
N LEU A 49 -11.36 15.77 -23.08
CA LEU A 49 -12.39 16.44 -22.30
C LEU A 49 -12.85 17.76 -22.93
N LYS A 50 -12.07 18.37 -23.84
CA LYS A 50 -12.53 19.55 -24.61
C LYS A 50 -13.57 19.22 -25.68
N ALA A 51 -13.80 17.93 -25.95
CA ALA A 51 -14.90 17.52 -26.81
C ALA A 51 -16.25 17.64 -26.11
N ASP A 52 -16.30 17.62 -24.77
CA ASP A 52 -17.48 17.94 -23.97
C ASP A 52 -17.80 19.45 -24.10
N LYS A 53 -18.81 19.79 -24.90
CA LYS A 53 -19.13 21.19 -25.22
C LYS A 53 -20.01 21.84 -24.17
N ASN A 54 -20.82 21.04 -23.48
CA ASN A 54 -21.79 21.48 -22.48
C ASN A 54 -21.28 21.30 -21.05
N ALA A 55 -20.08 20.73 -20.87
CA ALA A 55 -19.41 20.49 -19.59
C ALA A 55 -20.27 19.63 -18.64
N ASP A 56 -20.98 18.64 -19.20
CA ASP A 56 -21.84 17.74 -18.44
C ASP A 56 -21.15 16.43 -18.03
N GLU A 57 -19.84 16.33 -18.29
CA GLU A 57 -19.00 15.17 -18.02
C GLU A 57 -19.36 13.94 -18.90
N VAL A 58 -20.09 14.15 -20.00
CA VAL A 58 -20.53 13.10 -20.93
C VAL A 58 -20.28 13.54 -22.38
N ILE A 59 -19.37 12.85 -23.07
CA ILE A 59 -19.06 13.16 -24.46
C ILE A 59 -19.98 12.34 -25.37
N THR A 60 -20.96 12.99 -26.00
CA THR A 60 -21.81 12.31 -26.97
C THR A 60 -21.03 11.93 -28.22
N ARG A 61 -21.54 10.93 -28.97
CA ARG A 61 -20.96 10.56 -30.27
C ARG A 61 -20.81 11.74 -31.23
N LYS A 62 -21.78 12.65 -31.20
CA LYS A 62 -21.78 13.85 -32.02
C LYS A 62 -20.66 14.81 -31.60
N GLU A 63 -20.50 15.05 -30.30
CA GLU A 63 -19.44 15.90 -29.75
C GLU A 63 -18.05 15.37 -30.03
N PHE A 64 -17.85 14.08 -29.79
CA PHE A 64 -16.61 13.39 -30.10
C PHE A 64 -16.26 13.54 -31.59
N ARG A 65 -17.20 13.23 -32.48
CA ARG A 65 -17.02 13.38 -33.94
C ARG A 65 -16.72 14.83 -34.32
N ASP A 66 -17.54 15.78 -33.86
CA ASP A 66 -17.41 17.19 -34.22
C ASP A 66 -16.07 17.76 -33.75
N TYR A 67 -15.58 17.32 -32.59
CA TYR A 67 -14.26 17.67 -32.08
C TYR A 67 -13.15 17.22 -33.04
N PHE A 68 -13.13 15.95 -33.43
CA PHE A 68 -12.07 15.42 -34.29
C PHE A 68 -12.14 15.93 -35.73
N VAL A 69 -13.34 16.11 -36.30
CA VAL A 69 -13.52 16.71 -37.63
C VAL A 69 -12.97 18.14 -37.65
N LYS A 70 -13.30 18.95 -36.62
CA LYS A 70 -12.77 20.32 -36.49
C LYS A 70 -11.24 20.35 -36.44
N HIS A 71 -10.61 19.43 -35.71
CA HIS A 71 -9.14 19.36 -35.62
C HIS A 71 -8.48 18.90 -36.93
N ILE A 72 -9.13 18.03 -37.69
CA ILE A 72 -8.63 17.61 -39.00
C ILE A 72 -8.78 18.71 -40.05
N GLU A 73 -9.91 19.43 -40.07
CA GLU A 73 -10.10 20.59 -40.96
C GLU A 73 -9.11 21.72 -40.66
N ALA A 74 -8.82 21.94 -39.37
CA ALA A 74 -7.78 22.86 -38.91
C ALA A 74 -6.35 22.36 -39.13
N LYS A 75 -6.17 21.13 -39.65
CA LYS A 75 -4.88 20.44 -39.85
C LYS A 75 -4.04 20.29 -38.58
N THR A 76 -4.66 20.35 -37.40
CA THR A 76 -4.01 20.08 -36.11
C THR A 76 -3.95 18.59 -35.80
N LEU A 77 -4.71 17.78 -36.54
CA LEU A 77 -4.67 16.33 -36.48
C LEU A 77 -4.62 15.71 -37.89
N ASN A 78 -3.94 14.57 -38.01
CA ASN A 78 -3.89 13.77 -39.24
C ASN A 78 -4.77 12.52 -39.11
N VAL A 79 -5.59 12.23 -40.14
CA VAL A 79 -6.45 11.04 -40.19
C VAL A 79 -5.66 9.73 -40.00
N GLN A 80 -4.40 9.67 -40.44
CA GLN A 80 -3.50 8.52 -40.23
C GLN A 80 -3.18 8.28 -38.75
N THR A 81 -3.18 9.32 -37.91
CA THR A 81 -3.04 9.17 -36.46
C THR A 81 -4.27 8.51 -35.87
N LEU A 82 -5.47 8.89 -36.29
CA LEU A 82 -6.71 8.23 -35.87
C LEU A 82 -6.75 6.76 -36.32
N GLU A 83 -6.34 6.46 -37.55
CA GLU A 83 -6.28 5.07 -38.04
C GLU A 83 -5.29 4.20 -37.25
N ARG A 84 -4.15 4.76 -36.82
CA ARG A 84 -3.20 4.06 -35.93
C ARG A 84 -3.81 3.80 -34.57
N THR A 85 -4.52 4.77 -34.00
CA THR A 85 -5.24 4.63 -32.73
C THR A 85 -6.29 3.52 -32.81
N VAL A 86 -7.09 3.47 -33.88
CA VAL A 86 -8.06 2.38 -34.12
C VAL A 86 -7.37 1.01 -34.13
N ARG A 87 -6.22 0.88 -34.80
CA ARG A 87 -5.50 -0.40 -34.85
C ARG A 87 -5.02 -0.84 -33.46
N LYS A 88 -4.40 0.06 -32.69
CA LYS A 88 -3.96 -0.22 -31.30
C LYS A 88 -5.12 -0.66 -30.41
N LEU A 89 -6.26 0.01 -30.52
CA LEU A 89 -7.46 -0.30 -29.74
C LEU A 89 -8.05 -1.66 -30.13
N LYS A 90 -8.10 -2.00 -31.42
CA LYS A 90 -8.54 -3.32 -31.91
C LYS A 90 -7.61 -4.43 -31.43
N ASP A 91 -6.30 -4.25 -31.55
CA ASP A 91 -5.30 -5.23 -31.09
C ASP A 91 -5.42 -5.47 -29.57
N THR A 92 -5.63 -4.41 -28.79
CA THR A 92 -5.83 -4.50 -27.34
C THR A 92 -7.14 -5.24 -27.00
N LYS A 93 -8.23 -4.92 -27.71
CA LYS A 93 -9.54 -5.57 -27.53
C LYS A 93 -9.48 -7.07 -27.87
N GLU A 94 -8.77 -7.45 -28.93
CA GLU A 94 -8.56 -8.86 -29.29
C GLU A 94 -7.66 -9.60 -28.29
N LEU A 95 -6.63 -8.94 -27.75
CA LEU A 95 -5.81 -9.50 -26.68
C LEU A 95 -6.65 -9.78 -25.41
N ILE A 96 -7.51 -8.83 -25.03
CA ILE A 96 -8.44 -8.99 -23.89
C ILE A 96 -9.39 -10.15 -24.15
N LYS A 97 -10.01 -10.23 -25.34
CA LYS A 97 -10.88 -11.36 -25.71
C LYS A 97 -10.16 -12.70 -25.67
N SER A 98 -8.91 -12.75 -26.13
CA SER A 98 -8.09 -13.98 -26.10
C SER A 98 -7.79 -14.43 -24.67
N LEU A 99 -7.46 -13.47 -23.79
CA LEU A 99 -7.28 -13.75 -22.36
C LEU A 99 -8.57 -14.22 -21.69
N ASP A 100 -9.70 -13.61 -22.01
CA ASP A 100 -11.01 -13.99 -21.49
C ASP A 100 -11.47 -15.37 -22.00
N ALA A 101 -11.20 -15.69 -23.26
CA ALA A 101 -11.48 -17.01 -23.84
C ALA A 101 -10.65 -18.09 -23.14
N HIS A 102 -9.36 -17.84 -22.92
CA HIS A 102 -8.48 -18.80 -22.24
C HIS A 102 -8.87 -19.01 -20.76
N ASN A 103 -9.35 -17.97 -20.10
CA ASN A 103 -9.88 -18.06 -18.73
C ASN A 103 -11.23 -18.79 -18.66
N ARG A 104 -12.04 -18.78 -19.74
CA ARG A 104 -13.29 -19.56 -19.83
C ARG A 104 -13.03 -21.04 -20.08
N GLU A 105 -12.10 -21.40 -20.95
CA GLU A 105 -11.74 -22.80 -21.23
C GLU A 105 -11.15 -23.50 -19.99
N GLY A 106 -10.29 -22.82 -19.23
CA GLY A 106 -9.75 -23.36 -17.97
C GLY A 106 -10.79 -23.57 -16.86
N ASN A 107 -11.96 -22.94 -16.96
CA ASN A 107 -13.08 -23.12 -16.02
C ASN A 107 -14.06 -24.23 -16.46
N GLU A 108 -14.13 -24.60 -17.74
CA GLU A 108 -14.93 -25.75 -18.19
C GLU A 108 -14.25 -27.09 -17.94
N GLU A 109 -12.92 -27.18 -18.07
CA GLU A 109 -12.16 -28.40 -17.70
C GLU A 109 -12.30 -28.73 -16.20
N ASN A 110 -12.37 -27.71 -15.34
CA ASN A 110 -12.61 -27.88 -13.90
C ASN A 110 -14.05 -28.30 -13.55
N ARG A 111 -15.01 -28.15 -14.48
CA ARG A 111 -16.42 -28.55 -14.26
C ARG A 111 -16.65 -30.03 -14.60
N LEU A 112 -15.89 -30.59 -15.55
CA LEU A 112 -15.91 -32.02 -15.91
C LEU A 112 -15.15 -32.89 -14.90
N PHE A 113 -14.21 -32.32 -14.14
CA PHE A 113 -13.38 -33.08 -13.19
C PHE A 113 -14.06 -33.39 -11.85
N ASN A 114 -15.20 -32.77 -11.54
CA ASN A 114 -15.88 -32.89 -10.24
C ASN A 114 -17.03 -33.92 -10.21
N SER A 115 -17.26 -34.72 -11.27
CA SER A 115 -18.32 -35.74 -11.31
C SER A 115 -17.85 -37.18 -11.07
N GLU A 116 -16.57 -37.43 -10.77
CA GLU A 116 -16.07 -38.78 -10.48
C GLU A 116 -15.36 -38.85 -9.11
N LYS A 117 -15.87 -39.77 -8.29
CA LYS A 117 -15.29 -40.37 -7.07
C LYS A 117 -15.46 -39.64 -5.73
N THR A 118 -16.65 -39.90 -5.18
CA THR A 118 -16.85 -40.49 -3.84
C THR A 118 -15.99 -41.75 -3.58
N ILE A 119 -15.73 -42.00 -2.28
CA ILE A 119 -15.48 -43.27 -1.56
C ILE A 119 -14.13 -43.35 -0.83
N ASP A 120 -14.26 -43.50 0.51
CA ASP A 120 -13.41 -44.09 1.56
C ASP A 120 -11.92 -43.72 1.69
N GLY A 121 -11.36 -43.58 2.89
CA GLY A 121 -11.86 -43.87 4.23
C GLY A 121 -10.68 -43.97 5.21
N THR A 122 -11.00 -43.75 6.49
CA THR A 122 -10.32 -44.20 7.74
C THR A 122 -8.90 -43.70 8.03
N ASP A 123 -8.68 -42.93 9.11
CA ASP A 123 -8.46 -43.33 10.54
C ASP A 123 -6.99 -43.77 10.76
N GLU A 124 -6.21 -43.46 11.79
CA GLU A 124 -6.36 -43.09 13.21
C GLU A 124 -5.16 -42.16 13.55
N GLY A 125 -5.14 -41.26 14.54
CA GLY A 125 -5.22 -41.50 15.98
C GLY A 125 -3.82 -41.54 16.61
N ALA A 126 -3.44 -40.51 17.39
CA ALA A 126 -2.71 -40.63 18.67
C ALA A 126 -2.15 -39.29 19.19
N GLN A 127 -2.79 -38.81 20.25
CA GLN A 127 -2.24 -38.45 21.56
C GLN A 127 -1.16 -37.35 21.70
N SER A 128 -1.60 -36.29 22.38
CA SER A 128 -0.83 -35.23 23.03
C SER A 128 0.15 -35.74 24.10
N PRO A 129 1.18 -34.94 24.39
CA PRO A 129 1.59 -34.72 25.77
C PRO A 129 1.56 -33.24 26.12
N THR A 130 0.84 -32.94 27.19
CA THR A 130 1.01 -31.75 28.04
C THR A 130 2.42 -31.72 28.60
N ASN A 131 3.07 -30.56 28.59
CA ASN A 131 4.11 -30.25 29.57
C ASN A 131 4.18 -28.75 29.84
N ASP A 132 3.86 -28.42 31.09
CA ASP A 132 4.18 -27.20 31.79
C ASP A 132 5.69 -26.96 31.80
N ILE A 133 6.13 -25.81 31.28
CA ILE A 133 7.41 -25.19 31.66
C ILE A 133 7.18 -23.67 31.73
N ASN A 134 6.79 -23.20 32.92
CA ASN A 134 7.06 -21.84 33.34
C ASN A 134 8.57 -21.73 33.65
N LYS A 135 9.29 -21.04 32.77
CA LYS A 135 10.60 -20.44 33.08
C LYS A 135 10.52 -18.98 32.68
N GLU A 136 10.36 -18.11 33.68
CA GLU A 136 10.69 -16.70 33.58
C GLU A 136 12.16 -16.58 33.18
N SER A 137 12.40 -16.21 31.93
CA SER A 137 13.67 -15.66 31.52
C SER A 137 13.64 -14.17 31.81
N ASP A 138 14.55 -13.71 32.66
CA ASP A 138 14.96 -12.30 32.78
C ASP A 138 15.46 -11.80 31.42
N ASP A 139 14.52 -11.42 30.55
CA ASP A 139 14.82 -10.83 29.27
C ASP A 139 15.23 -9.38 29.53
N LYS A 140 16.52 -9.08 29.30
CA LYS A 140 17.14 -7.75 29.40
C LYS A 140 16.61 -6.81 28.29
N SER A 141 15.32 -6.84 28.00
CA SER A 141 14.71 -6.25 26.82
C SER A 141 14.05 -4.91 27.14
N ASN A 142 14.49 -3.90 26.38
CA ASN A 142 13.89 -2.57 26.20
C ASN A 142 14.06 -1.55 27.34
N ASP A 143 15.31 -1.19 27.64
CA ASP A 143 15.65 0.01 28.45
C ASP A 143 15.39 1.34 27.68
N PHE A 144 14.85 1.31 26.44
CA PHE A 144 14.46 2.52 25.71
C PHE A 144 12.98 2.84 25.92
N GLN A 145 12.66 4.13 25.96
CA GLN A 145 11.31 4.64 26.13
C GLN A 145 10.61 4.84 24.78
N TYR A 146 9.35 4.45 24.72
CA TYR A 146 8.45 4.75 23.61
C TYR A 146 7.35 5.68 24.12
N ARG A 147 7.13 6.81 23.45
CA ARG A 147 6.11 7.80 23.87
C ARG A 147 5.42 8.43 22.68
N VAL A 148 4.11 8.65 22.79
CA VAL A 148 3.30 9.36 21.79
C VAL A 148 2.35 10.29 22.51
N ASP A 149 2.42 11.58 22.21
CA ASP A 149 1.45 12.53 22.73
C ASP A 149 1.26 13.73 21.80
N LYS A 150 0.24 14.53 22.07
CA LYS A 150 0.05 15.83 21.46
C LYS A 150 0.78 16.88 22.29
N VAL A 151 1.62 17.65 21.62
CA VAL A 151 2.33 18.80 22.20
C VAL A 151 2.17 20.00 21.28
N LYS A 152 2.44 21.20 21.78
CA LYS A 152 2.59 22.35 20.90
C LYS A 152 4.06 22.53 20.57
N LYS A 153 4.39 22.63 19.28
CA LYS A 153 5.75 22.89 18.82
C LYS A 153 5.90 24.32 18.33
N ARG A 154 6.99 25.00 18.70
CA ARG A 154 7.34 26.30 18.11
C ARG A 154 7.82 26.13 16.67
N SER A 155 7.17 26.83 15.73
CA SER A 155 7.55 26.80 14.31
C SER A 155 8.61 27.86 14.01
N GLY A 156 9.82 27.44 13.63
CA GLY A 156 10.98 28.31 13.37
C GLY A 156 10.96 29.07 12.03
N GLY A 157 9.80 29.27 11.42
CA GLY A 157 9.68 29.99 10.14
C GLY A 157 9.50 31.50 10.36
N VAL A 158 10.27 32.32 9.66
CA VAL A 158 10.18 33.80 9.67
C VAL A 158 8.74 34.30 9.45
N HIS A 159 7.97 33.58 8.63
CA HIS A 159 6.57 33.91 8.31
C HIS A 159 5.53 33.47 9.36
N VAL A 160 5.90 32.62 10.32
CA VAL A 160 4.95 32.05 11.32
C VAL A 160 5.08 32.74 12.69
N GLY A 161 6.00 33.71 12.81
CA GLY A 161 6.15 34.54 14.01
C GLY A 161 6.41 33.75 15.30
N GLY A 162 7.01 32.56 15.20
CA GLY A 162 7.29 31.72 16.38
C GLY A 162 6.03 31.23 17.11
N LYS A 163 4.87 31.16 16.45
CA LYS A 163 3.64 30.63 17.05
C LYS A 163 3.78 29.14 17.37
N MET A 164 3.20 28.77 18.51
CA MET A 164 3.01 27.40 18.95
C MET A 164 1.93 26.71 18.10
N GLN A 165 2.20 25.50 17.65
CA GLN A 165 1.26 24.73 16.84
C GLN A 165 1.16 23.29 17.34
N GLU A 166 -0.06 22.78 17.50
CA GLU A 166 -0.30 21.39 17.92
C GLU A 166 0.36 20.41 16.93
N ARG A 167 1.08 19.44 17.48
CA ARG A 167 1.76 18.36 16.78
C ARG A 167 1.57 17.08 17.56
N THR A 168 1.43 15.97 16.85
CA THR A 168 1.61 14.65 17.46
C THR A 168 3.11 14.36 17.46
N LEU A 169 3.69 14.19 18.63
CA LEU A 169 5.09 13.86 18.85
C LEU A 169 5.21 12.36 19.10
N VAL A 170 6.20 11.71 18.50
CA VAL A 170 6.46 10.29 18.63
C VAL A 170 7.94 10.07 18.91
N LEU A 171 8.25 9.62 20.12
CA LEU A 171 9.59 9.16 20.49
C LEU A 171 9.72 7.68 20.20
N THR A 172 10.67 7.36 19.34
CA THR A 172 11.13 6.00 19.07
C THR A 172 12.52 5.81 19.68
N ARG A 173 13.04 4.59 19.60
CA ARG A 173 14.40 4.25 20.06
C ARG A 173 15.49 5.19 19.54
N ARG A 174 15.40 5.66 18.29
CA ARG A 174 16.48 6.41 17.61
C ARG A 174 16.09 7.80 17.14
N PHE A 175 14.81 8.14 17.15
CA PHE A 175 14.30 9.35 16.54
C PHE A 175 13.15 9.94 17.35
N LEU A 176 13.07 11.26 17.33
CA LEU A 176 11.90 12.03 17.74
C LEU A 176 11.22 12.57 16.48
N HIS A 177 10.01 12.11 16.20
CA HIS A 177 9.22 12.52 15.03
C HIS A 177 8.08 13.44 15.45
N TYR A 178 7.76 14.44 14.63
CA TYR A 178 6.58 15.27 14.84
C TYR A 178 5.70 15.35 13.59
N TYR A 179 4.40 15.28 13.79
CA TYR A 179 3.39 15.19 12.73
C TYR A 179 2.41 16.36 12.82
N LYS A 180 1.94 16.81 11.65
CA LYS A 180 0.74 17.63 11.62
C LYS A 180 -0.47 16.72 11.89
N ARG A 181 -1.48 17.25 12.59
CA ARG A 181 -2.71 16.51 12.86
C ARG A 181 -3.29 15.93 11.57
N GLY A 182 -3.62 14.64 11.59
CA GLY A 182 -4.22 13.93 10.46
C GLY A 182 -3.26 13.46 9.37
N THR A 183 -1.96 13.80 9.41
CA THR A 183 -1.01 13.40 8.35
C THR A 183 -0.32 12.09 8.67
N VAL A 184 -0.13 11.22 7.68
CA VAL A 184 0.66 9.97 7.83
C VAL A 184 2.15 10.27 7.92
N ARG A 185 2.65 11.16 7.08
CA ARG A 185 4.08 11.50 6.98
C ARG A 185 4.51 12.46 8.09
N PRO A 186 5.70 12.25 8.70
CA PRO A 186 6.25 13.18 9.67
C PRO A 186 6.58 14.51 8.98
N MET A 187 6.27 15.62 9.67
CA MET A 187 6.68 16.96 9.25
C MET A 187 8.18 17.19 9.49
N GLY A 188 8.77 16.43 10.42
CA GLY A 188 10.20 16.37 10.62
C GLY A 188 10.60 15.25 11.56
N GLU A 189 11.88 14.96 11.56
CA GLU A 189 12.52 13.92 12.36
C GLU A 189 13.81 14.49 12.98
N ILE A 190 14.05 14.16 14.24
CA ILE A 190 15.25 14.54 14.98
C ILE A 190 15.97 13.24 15.36
N PRO A 191 17.08 12.89 14.67
CA PRO A 191 17.87 11.73 15.04
C PRO A 191 18.57 11.96 16.39
N LEU A 192 18.31 11.08 17.35
CA LEU A 192 18.80 11.26 18.73
C LEU A 192 20.33 11.23 18.83
N LYS A 193 21.02 10.58 17.88
CA LYS A 193 22.49 10.59 17.79
C LYS A 193 23.10 11.97 17.55
N TYR A 194 22.31 12.96 17.14
CA TYR A 194 22.77 14.33 16.89
C TYR A 194 22.24 15.33 17.92
N VAL A 195 21.44 14.87 18.88
CA VAL A 195 20.96 15.72 19.96
C VAL A 195 22.12 15.94 20.91
N SER A 196 22.46 17.21 21.14
CA SER A 196 23.55 17.61 22.03
C SER A 196 23.07 17.92 23.45
N ASP A 197 21.82 18.35 23.59
CA ASP A 197 21.23 18.71 24.87
C ASP A 197 19.70 18.59 24.83
N VAL A 198 19.12 18.29 26.00
CA VAL A 198 17.67 18.26 26.24
C VAL A 198 17.41 18.85 27.61
N SER A 199 16.62 19.92 27.66
CA SER A 199 16.26 20.62 28.88
C SER A 199 14.75 20.74 29.01
N SER A 200 14.25 20.78 30.24
CA SER A 200 12.86 21.10 30.56
C SER A 200 12.81 22.31 31.51
N GLU A 201 11.81 23.16 31.33
CA GLU A 201 11.52 24.29 32.20
C GLU A 201 10.00 24.52 32.21
N LYS A 202 9.38 24.38 33.39
CA LYS A 202 7.91 24.38 33.53
C LYS A 202 7.29 23.38 32.55
N ASN A 203 6.17 23.72 31.95
CA ASN A 203 5.46 22.92 30.97
C ASN A 203 6.11 22.93 29.58
N THR A 204 7.42 23.21 29.45
CA THR A 204 8.12 23.22 28.18
C THR A 204 9.39 22.39 28.23
N PHE A 205 9.78 21.82 27.09
CA PHE A 205 11.09 21.20 26.93
C PHE A 205 11.69 21.58 25.58
N ALA A 206 13.02 21.60 25.52
CA ALA A 206 13.79 21.96 24.35
C ALA A 206 14.74 20.84 23.95
N VAL A 207 14.85 20.57 22.65
CA VAL A 207 15.80 19.62 22.09
C VAL A 207 16.81 20.37 21.23
N THR A 208 18.09 20.30 21.58
CA THR A 208 19.16 21.01 20.87
C THR A 208 19.93 20.07 19.94
N VAL A 209 20.06 20.47 18.67
CA VAL A 209 20.80 19.75 17.61
C VAL A 209 21.76 20.72 16.93
N GLY A 210 23.01 20.72 17.36
CA GLY A 210 24.01 21.67 16.88
C GLY A 210 23.61 23.11 17.26
N LYS A 211 23.32 23.95 16.26
CA LYS A 211 22.87 25.35 16.47
C LYS A 211 21.34 25.52 16.47
N ARG A 212 20.58 24.44 16.29
CA ARG A 212 19.12 24.49 16.21
C ARG A 212 18.51 24.03 17.53
N ILE A 213 17.51 24.76 18.01
CA ILE A 213 16.71 24.42 19.19
C ILE A 213 15.28 24.16 18.74
N PHE A 214 14.70 23.06 19.21
CA PHE A 214 13.32 22.69 18.97
C PHE A 214 12.54 22.79 20.29
N ASP A 215 11.71 23.83 20.41
CA ASP A 215 10.88 24.05 21.61
C ASP A 215 9.52 23.36 21.49
N PHE A 216 9.13 22.71 22.58
CA PHE A 216 7.86 22.04 22.75
C PHE A 216 7.20 22.48 24.06
N GLU A 217 5.88 22.63 24.04
CA GLU A 217 5.04 22.95 25.19
C GLU A 217 4.05 21.79 25.40
N CYS A 218 4.06 21.28 26.62
CA CYS A 218 3.34 20.14 27.16
C CYS A 218 2.08 20.58 27.90
N GLU A 219 1.30 19.61 28.39
CA GLU A 219 0.11 19.89 29.20
C GLU A 219 0.48 20.55 30.53
N ASP A 220 1.51 20.02 31.19
CA ASP A 220 2.03 20.49 32.46
C ASP A 220 3.55 20.25 32.59
N ASP A 221 4.09 20.64 33.75
CA ASP A 221 5.52 20.57 34.07
C ASP A 221 6.01 19.10 34.18
N GLU A 222 5.16 18.20 34.68
CA GLU A 222 5.47 16.78 34.84
C GLU A 222 5.60 16.11 33.46
N ASP A 223 4.64 16.33 32.55
CA ASP A 223 4.69 15.83 31.17
C ASP A 223 5.97 16.31 30.45
N ALA A 224 6.35 17.59 30.62
CA ALA A 224 7.59 18.12 30.04
C ALA A 224 8.86 17.44 30.57
N GLU A 225 8.93 17.20 31.89
CA GLU A 225 10.05 16.49 32.53
C GLU A 225 10.13 15.02 32.10
N GLU A 226 8.98 14.35 31.97
CA GLU A 226 8.92 12.98 31.49
C GLU A 226 9.38 12.87 30.02
N TRP A 227 8.99 13.81 29.15
CA TRP A 227 9.50 13.86 27.77
C TRP A 227 11.00 14.06 27.73
N ALA A 228 11.54 15.02 28.48
CA ALA A 228 12.97 15.27 28.55
C ALA A 228 13.75 14.03 29.02
N THR A 229 13.27 13.40 30.10
CA THR A 229 13.85 12.18 30.68
C THR A 229 13.82 11.01 29.70
N ALA A 230 12.69 10.81 29.00
CA ALA A 230 12.55 9.75 28.01
C ALA A 230 13.51 9.94 26.82
N ILE A 231 13.64 11.17 26.32
CA ILE A 231 14.57 11.48 25.22
C ILE A 231 16.02 11.25 25.67
N GLN A 232 16.40 11.75 26.85
CA GLN A 232 17.75 11.55 27.41
C GLN A 232 18.07 10.07 27.63
N THR A 233 17.10 9.28 28.10
CA THR A 233 17.22 7.82 28.23
C THR A 233 17.53 7.19 26.88
N ASN A 234 16.77 7.53 25.83
CA ASN A 234 17.01 7.01 24.49
C ASN A 234 18.34 7.49 23.89
N MET A 235 18.78 8.72 24.19
CA MET A 235 20.10 9.21 23.78
C MET A 235 21.23 8.37 24.36
N LYS A 236 21.16 8.01 25.65
CA LYS A 236 22.14 7.13 26.32
C LYS A 236 22.19 5.76 25.62
N HIS A 237 21.04 5.22 25.22
CA HIS A 237 20.98 3.97 24.44
C HIS A 237 21.66 4.06 23.09
N VAL A 238 21.34 5.10 22.33
CA VAL A 238 21.94 5.32 21.01
C VAL A 238 23.45 5.51 21.12
N ALA A 239 23.93 6.20 22.16
CA ALA A 239 25.37 6.36 22.41
C ALA A 239 26.07 5.02 22.71
N ARG A 240 25.47 4.16 23.55
CA ARG A 240 25.98 2.81 23.83
C ARG A 240 26.06 1.97 22.55
N GLU A 241 25.00 1.97 21.73
CA GLU A 241 24.99 1.27 20.44
C GLU A 241 26.11 1.75 19.52
N LEU A 242 26.25 3.07 19.34
CA LEU A 242 27.26 3.63 18.44
C LEU A 242 28.70 3.37 18.93
N SER A 243 28.91 3.26 20.24
CA SER A 243 30.22 2.90 20.80
C SER A 243 30.63 1.44 20.54
N SER A 244 29.63 0.55 20.35
CA SER A 244 29.85 -0.88 20.09
C SER A 244 30.08 -1.22 18.60
N VAL A 245 29.78 -0.28 17.70
CA VAL A 245 30.00 -0.46 16.27
C VAL A 245 31.46 -0.10 15.96
N PRO A 246 32.27 -1.01 15.36
CA PRO A 246 33.62 -0.67 14.93
C PRO A 246 33.61 0.58 14.05
N LYS A 247 34.61 1.46 14.21
CA LYS A 247 34.80 2.69 13.40
C LYS A 247 35.15 2.36 11.94
N GLY A 248 34.32 1.57 11.27
CA GLY A 248 34.31 1.35 9.84
C GLY A 248 33.34 2.34 9.19
N LYS A 249 33.76 2.95 8.08
CA LYS A 249 33.04 3.97 7.30
C LYS A 249 31.55 3.66 7.17
N PHE A 250 30.72 4.27 8.01
CA PHE A 250 29.27 4.19 7.93
C PHE A 250 28.73 5.39 7.15
N TRP A 251 27.85 5.10 6.20
CA TRP A 251 27.72 5.75 4.90
C TRP A 251 27.00 7.10 4.90
N LYS A 252 27.26 7.85 3.82
CA LYS A 252 26.40 8.94 3.35
C LYS A 252 24.95 8.43 3.33
N VAL A 253 24.01 9.26 3.77
CA VAL A 253 22.59 9.04 3.48
C VAL A 253 22.46 9.26 1.98
N ASP A 254 22.62 8.19 1.22
CA ASP A 254 22.37 8.19 -0.21
C ASP A 254 20.91 8.58 -0.42
N GLN A 255 20.67 9.55 -1.31
CA GLN A 255 19.34 9.77 -1.86
C GLN A 255 18.80 8.42 -2.30
N LEU A 256 17.62 8.04 -1.79
CA LEU A 256 17.04 6.70 -1.96
C LEU A 256 17.13 6.27 -3.43
N PRO A 257 18.07 5.37 -3.79
CA PRO A 257 18.12 4.86 -5.15
C PRO A 257 16.83 4.09 -5.38
N GLN A 258 16.28 4.16 -6.60
CA GLN A 258 15.12 3.36 -6.97
C GLN A 258 15.37 1.91 -6.56
N VAL A 259 14.49 1.37 -5.71
CA VAL A 259 14.63 0.04 -5.12
C VAL A 259 14.71 -0.97 -6.27
N ARG A 260 15.89 -1.58 -6.42
CA ARG A 260 16.09 -2.61 -7.42
C ARG A 260 16.05 -3.97 -6.73
N PHE A 261 15.13 -4.83 -7.17
CA PHE A 261 14.96 -6.17 -6.58
C PHE A 261 16.20 -7.06 -6.68
N ASP A 262 17.09 -6.82 -7.65
CA ASP A 262 18.37 -7.54 -7.79
C ASP A 262 19.30 -7.34 -6.59
N LYS A 263 19.17 -6.21 -5.88
CA LYS A 263 19.99 -5.84 -4.71
C LYS A 263 19.35 -6.13 -3.37
N MET A 264 18.09 -6.57 -3.35
CA MET A 264 17.35 -6.82 -2.11
C MET A 264 17.77 -8.15 -1.50
N THR A 265 17.84 -8.20 -0.15
CA THR A 265 17.99 -9.46 0.58
C THR A 265 16.88 -10.43 0.16
N GLN A 266 17.21 -11.71 0.02
CA GLN A 266 16.28 -12.71 -0.49
C GLN A 266 15.86 -13.67 0.59
N ILE A 267 14.62 -14.15 0.51
CA ILE A 267 14.10 -15.25 1.34
C ILE A 267 13.45 -16.29 0.44
N ASP A 268 13.82 -17.56 0.63
CA ASP A 268 13.18 -18.65 -0.10
C ASP A 268 11.71 -18.77 0.30
N TYR A 269 10.84 -19.04 -0.68
CA TYR A 269 9.40 -19.23 -0.44
C TYR A 269 9.12 -20.23 0.68
N LYS A 270 9.80 -21.39 0.70
CA LYS A 270 9.64 -22.40 1.76
C LYS A 270 10.01 -21.86 3.14
N LYS A 271 11.06 -21.03 3.20
CA LYS A 271 11.50 -20.36 4.43
C LYS A 271 10.47 -19.32 4.86
N ALA A 272 9.96 -18.50 3.94
CA ALA A 272 8.88 -17.56 4.21
C ALA A 272 7.62 -18.27 4.73
N LEU A 273 7.20 -19.36 4.08
CA LEU A 273 6.05 -20.17 4.49
C LEU A 273 6.16 -20.68 5.94
N LYS A 274 7.38 -21.02 6.38
CA LYS A 274 7.67 -21.49 7.74
C LYS A 274 7.81 -20.35 8.76
N GLU A 275 8.51 -19.28 8.40
CA GLU A 275 8.99 -18.26 9.34
C GLU A 275 8.10 -17.03 9.46
N MET A 276 7.28 -16.70 8.45
CA MET A 276 6.40 -15.53 8.52
C MET A 276 5.33 -15.72 9.59
N LYS A 277 5.04 -14.66 10.33
CA LYS A 277 4.11 -14.63 11.46
C LYS A 277 2.92 -13.74 11.15
N THR A 278 1.88 -13.89 11.97
CA THR A 278 0.73 -12.98 11.93
C THR A 278 1.19 -11.55 12.18
N GLY A 279 0.84 -10.64 11.28
CA GLY A 279 1.22 -9.22 11.35
C GLY A 279 2.42 -8.84 10.48
N ASP A 280 3.16 -9.81 9.92
CA ASP A 280 4.19 -9.52 8.91
C ASP A 280 3.53 -8.99 7.63
N LEU A 281 4.21 -8.08 6.92
CA LEU A 281 3.72 -7.50 5.67
C LEU A 281 4.10 -8.35 4.46
N LEU A 282 3.23 -8.34 3.47
CA LEU A 282 3.51 -8.75 2.10
C LEU A 282 3.22 -7.56 1.15
N LEU A 283 4.24 -7.12 0.42
CA LEU A 283 4.19 -6.03 -0.55
C LEU A 283 4.30 -6.62 -1.96
N PHE A 284 3.51 -6.07 -2.88
CA PHE A 284 3.35 -6.61 -4.22
C PHE A 284 3.76 -5.57 -5.26
N GLN A 285 4.50 -6.01 -6.27
CA GLN A 285 4.67 -5.31 -7.53
C GLN A 285 4.01 -6.14 -8.65
N THR A 286 2.81 -5.78 -9.04
CA THR A 286 2.02 -6.52 -10.04
C THR A 286 2.44 -6.15 -11.46
N LYS A 287 2.44 -7.12 -12.38
CA LYS A 287 2.66 -6.89 -13.81
C LYS A 287 1.45 -6.22 -14.45
N GLY A 288 1.67 -5.51 -15.55
CA GLY A 288 0.60 -4.85 -16.31
C GLY A 288 0.48 -3.35 -16.05
N VAL A 289 -0.41 -2.72 -16.83
CA VAL A 289 -0.53 -1.26 -16.95
C VAL A 289 -1.27 -0.65 -15.76
N ALA A 290 -2.42 -1.19 -15.36
CA ALA A 290 -3.20 -0.64 -14.25
C ALA A 290 -2.41 -0.58 -12.91
N PRO A 291 -1.67 -1.62 -12.49
CA PRO A 291 -0.79 -1.53 -11.32
C PRO A 291 0.34 -0.50 -11.47
N ALA A 292 0.86 -0.27 -12.69
CA ALA A 292 1.89 0.73 -12.92
C ALA A 292 1.42 2.15 -12.62
N ILE A 293 0.12 2.42 -12.81
CA ILE A 293 -0.49 3.72 -12.51
C ILE A 293 -0.53 3.96 -11.01
N VAL A 294 -0.96 2.96 -10.23
CA VAL A 294 -0.96 3.03 -8.76
C VAL A 294 0.46 3.31 -8.24
N ARG A 295 1.46 2.63 -8.80
CA ARG A 295 2.88 2.86 -8.47
C ARG A 295 3.33 4.30 -8.76
N SER A 296 2.97 4.82 -9.93
CA SER A 296 3.28 6.19 -10.33
C SER A 296 2.63 7.21 -9.39
N ALA A 297 1.32 7.10 -9.17
CA ALA A 297 0.55 8.03 -8.32
C ALA A 297 1.00 8.02 -6.86
N THR A 298 1.51 6.89 -6.37
CA THR A 298 1.98 6.75 -4.99
C THR A 298 3.49 6.93 -4.84
N SER A 299 4.21 7.23 -5.94
CA SER A 299 5.67 7.31 -5.97
C SER A 299 6.36 6.09 -5.35
N SER A 300 5.81 4.90 -5.60
CA SER A 300 6.27 3.63 -5.02
C SER A 300 6.43 2.55 -6.06
N ILE A 301 7.32 1.60 -5.77
CA ILE A 301 7.45 0.38 -6.57
C ILE A 301 6.38 -0.67 -6.24
N TYR A 302 5.54 -0.43 -5.23
CA TYR A 302 4.48 -1.34 -4.79
C TYR A 302 3.10 -0.77 -5.11
N ASP A 303 2.21 -1.63 -5.59
CA ASP A 303 0.81 -1.29 -5.93
C ASP A 303 -0.20 -1.97 -5.01
N HIS A 304 0.21 -2.99 -4.26
CA HIS A 304 -0.67 -3.72 -3.35
C HIS A 304 0.07 -4.15 -2.07
N VAL A 305 -0.69 -4.36 -1.01
CA VAL A 305 -0.18 -4.75 0.31
C VAL A 305 -1.18 -5.64 1.05
N GLY A 306 -0.65 -6.64 1.76
CA GLY A 306 -1.40 -7.54 2.63
C GLY A 306 -0.66 -7.82 3.93
N LEU A 307 -1.35 -8.48 4.85
CA LEU A 307 -0.78 -8.96 6.12
C LEU A 307 -0.80 -10.47 6.18
N PHE A 308 0.30 -11.09 6.58
CA PHE A 308 0.29 -12.51 6.87
C PHE A 308 -0.59 -12.83 8.08
N VAL A 309 -1.30 -13.97 7.99
CA VAL A 309 -2.16 -14.51 9.03
C VAL A 309 -1.85 -15.99 9.22
N ARG A 310 -1.41 -16.36 10.42
CA ARG A 310 -1.13 -17.76 10.76
C ARG A 310 -2.32 -18.39 11.48
N ARG A 311 -2.88 -19.46 10.89
CA ARG A 311 -3.96 -20.29 11.44
C ARG A 311 -3.42 -21.71 11.67
N GLY A 312 -2.85 -21.95 12.86
CA GLY A 312 -2.10 -23.18 13.14
C GLY A 312 -0.85 -23.30 12.27
N ALA A 313 -0.67 -24.43 11.59
CA ALA A 313 0.43 -24.64 10.66
C ALA A 313 0.26 -23.87 9.32
N ARG A 314 -0.96 -23.43 8.99
CA ARG A 314 -1.28 -22.78 7.71
C ARG A 314 -0.96 -21.29 7.75
N LEU A 315 -0.35 -20.80 6.68
CA LEU A 315 -0.09 -19.39 6.44
C LEU A 315 -1.03 -18.87 5.35
N GLY A 316 -1.72 -17.78 5.65
CA GLY A 316 -2.52 -17.05 4.67
C GLY A 316 -2.14 -15.57 4.62
N VAL A 317 -2.74 -14.85 3.68
CA VAL A 317 -2.56 -13.41 3.49
C VAL A 317 -3.94 -12.75 3.59
N LEU A 318 -4.11 -11.86 4.57
CA LEU A 318 -5.25 -10.96 4.65
C LEU A 318 -5.02 -9.82 3.66
N GLU A 319 -5.90 -9.71 2.68
CA GLU A 319 -5.82 -8.71 1.62
C GLU A 319 -7.22 -8.29 1.14
N SER A 320 -7.30 -7.14 0.49
CA SER A 320 -8.52 -6.65 -0.17
C SER A 320 -8.29 -6.67 -1.68
N LEU A 321 -9.05 -7.48 -2.40
CA LEU A 321 -8.99 -7.65 -3.86
C LEU A 321 -10.31 -7.19 -4.49
N GLY A 322 -10.34 -6.85 -5.78
CA GLY A 322 -11.55 -6.38 -6.49
C GLY A 322 -12.78 -7.28 -6.27
N GLU A 323 -12.66 -8.54 -6.66
CA GLU A 323 -13.56 -9.63 -6.32
C GLU A 323 -12.67 -10.79 -5.83
N PRO A 324 -12.97 -11.43 -4.69
CA PRO A 324 -14.19 -11.38 -3.88
C PRO A 324 -14.24 -10.28 -2.79
N GLY A 325 -13.31 -9.31 -2.76
CA GLY A 325 -13.21 -8.34 -1.68
C GLY A 325 -12.13 -8.70 -0.65
N VAL A 326 -12.43 -8.54 0.63
CA VAL A 326 -11.51 -8.86 1.73
C VAL A 326 -11.51 -10.35 2.01
N ILE A 327 -10.34 -10.99 1.88
CA ILE A 327 -10.17 -12.43 2.09
C ILE A 327 -8.89 -12.75 2.84
N VAL A 328 -8.82 -13.98 3.37
CA VAL A 328 -7.57 -14.60 3.80
C VAL A 328 -7.20 -15.71 2.82
N SER A 329 -6.37 -15.38 1.82
CA SER A 329 -5.92 -16.32 0.79
C SER A 329 -4.83 -17.25 1.34
N SER A 330 -4.80 -18.52 0.93
CA SER A 330 -3.74 -19.47 1.36
C SER A 330 -2.42 -19.17 0.64
N PHE A 331 -1.35 -18.88 1.38
CA PHE A 331 -0.03 -18.62 0.79
C PHE A 331 0.61 -19.90 0.21
N GLY A 332 0.19 -21.06 0.71
CA GLY A 332 0.47 -22.38 0.11
C GLY A 332 -0.13 -22.49 -1.30
N ALA A 333 -1.45 -22.33 -1.36
CA ALA A 333 -2.20 -22.43 -2.61
C ALA A 333 -1.77 -21.35 -3.63
N PHE A 334 -1.43 -20.15 -3.17
CA PHE A 334 -0.90 -19.06 -4.00
C PHE A 334 0.33 -19.50 -4.81
N TYR A 335 1.21 -20.30 -4.20
CA TYR A 335 2.35 -20.87 -4.92
C TYR A 335 1.94 -22.03 -5.84
N GLU A 336 1.15 -22.97 -5.33
CA GLU A 336 0.72 -24.18 -6.07
C GLU A 336 -0.03 -23.83 -7.35
N GLN A 337 -0.82 -22.76 -7.32
CA GLN A 337 -1.60 -22.26 -8.45
C GLN A 337 -0.82 -21.30 -9.36
N GLY A 338 0.45 -21.01 -9.05
CA GLY A 338 1.30 -20.17 -9.88
C GLY A 338 0.95 -18.69 -9.88
N TRP A 339 0.10 -18.21 -8.97
CA TRP A 339 -0.33 -16.81 -8.91
C TRP A 339 0.83 -15.84 -8.74
N PHE A 340 1.93 -16.27 -8.12
CA PHE A 340 3.16 -15.49 -8.00
C PHE A 340 3.72 -15.00 -9.36
N GLN A 341 3.39 -15.67 -10.46
CA GLN A 341 3.86 -15.30 -11.81
C GLN A 341 3.27 -13.99 -12.32
N GLN A 342 2.16 -13.52 -11.73
CA GLN A 342 1.52 -12.25 -12.07
C GLN A 342 2.29 -11.04 -11.52
N TYR A 343 3.31 -11.27 -10.68
CA TYR A 343 4.07 -10.22 -10.02
C TYR A 343 5.51 -10.18 -10.51
N THR A 344 6.06 -8.98 -10.62
CA THR A 344 7.49 -8.76 -10.86
C THR A 344 8.29 -8.98 -9.58
N GLY A 345 7.68 -8.69 -8.42
CA GLY A 345 8.28 -8.98 -7.13
C GLY A 345 7.26 -9.04 -6.00
N LEU A 346 7.56 -9.91 -5.03
CA LEU A 346 6.84 -10.08 -3.78
C LEU A 346 7.83 -9.91 -2.65
N VAL A 347 7.59 -8.94 -1.78
CA VAL A 347 8.53 -8.51 -0.74
C VAL A 347 7.88 -8.65 0.61
N VAL A 348 8.59 -9.24 1.57
CA VAL A 348 8.11 -9.35 2.96
C VAL A 348 8.84 -8.38 3.87
N ARG A 349 8.15 -7.96 4.94
CA ARG A 349 8.76 -7.25 6.07
C ARG A 349 8.23 -7.84 7.37
N ARG A 350 9.13 -8.22 8.28
CA ARG A 350 8.76 -8.81 9.57
C ARG A 350 8.33 -7.75 10.56
N LEU A 351 7.26 -8.00 11.30
CA LEU A 351 6.86 -7.18 12.43
C LEU A 351 7.68 -7.58 13.65
N GLU A 352 8.33 -6.61 14.27
CA GLU A 352 9.24 -6.81 15.39
C GLU A 352 8.92 -5.83 16.54
N PRO A 353 8.70 -6.31 17.77
CA PRO A 353 8.62 -7.72 18.16
C PRO A 353 7.39 -8.43 17.56
N ALA A 354 7.30 -9.75 17.71
CA ALA A 354 6.12 -10.49 17.30
C ALA A 354 4.92 -10.16 18.20
N LEU A 355 3.71 -10.25 17.65
CA LEU A 355 2.46 -10.05 18.41
C LEU A 355 2.33 -11.05 19.56
N ASP A 356 1.96 -10.55 20.74
CA ASP A 356 1.62 -11.39 21.89
C ASP A 356 0.25 -12.10 21.70
N ALA A 357 -0.08 -13.00 22.64
CA ALA A 357 -1.32 -13.78 22.58
C ALA A 357 -2.60 -12.93 22.56
N ASN A 358 -2.61 -11.80 23.27
CA ASN A 358 -3.77 -10.91 23.33
C ASN A 358 -3.94 -10.14 22.02
N ALA A 359 -2.86 -9.59 21.48
CA ALA A 359 -2.83 -8.93 20.18
C ALA A 359 -3.23 -9.91 19.05
N LEU A 360 -2.76 -11.16 19.10
CA LEU A 360 -3.19 -12.21 18.17
C LEU A 360 -4.70 -12.50 18.27
N LYS A 361 -5.26 -12.55 19.49
CA LYS A 361 -6.71 -12.72 19.71
C LYS A 361 -7.51 -11.55 19.11
N GLN A 362 -7.07 -10.31 19.34
CA GLN A 362 -7.67 -9.11 18.76
C GLN A 362 -7.58 -9.13 17.22
N PHE A 363 -6.42 -9.49 16.66
CA PHE A 363 -6.24 -9.58 15.21
C PHE A 363 -7.16 -10.61 14.57
N ARG A 364 -7.35 -11.79 15.20
CA ARG A 364 -8.30 -12.81 14.71
C ARG A 364 -9.74 -12.30 14.73
N ARG A 365 -10.13 -11.56 15.78
CA ARG A 365 -11.45 -10.93 15.85
C ARG A 365 -11.62 -9.90 14.73
N PHE A 366 -10.59 -9.09 14.47
CA PHE A 366 -10.57 -8.16 13.36
C PHE A 366 -10.77 -8.89 12.02
N CYS A 367 -9.96 -9.91 11.72
CA CYS A 367 -10.05 -10.69 10.47
C CYS A 367 -11.47 -11.20 10.24
N ARG A 368 -12.09 -11.84 11.24
CA ARG A 368 -13.49 -12.34 11.13
C ARG A 368 -14.51 -11.23 10.87
N GLY A 369 -14.26 -10.03 11.37
CA GLY A 369 -15.16 -8.88 11.19
C GLY A 369 -14.99 -8.15 9.86
N VAL A 370 -13.94 -8.46 9.08
CA VAL A 370 -13.68 -7.83 7.78
C VAL A 370 -13.73 -8.79 6.60
N GLU A 371 -13.51 -10.10 6.82
CA GLU A 371 -13.60 -11.13 5.78
C GLU A 371 -14.98 -11.11 5.11
N GLY A 372 -15.00 -11.12 3.77
CA GLY A 372 -16.21 -11.00 2.95
C GLY A 372 -16.69 -9.57 2.68
N LYS A 373 -16.07 -8.53 3.28
CA LYS A 373 -16.41 -7.14 2.96
C LYS A 373 -15.93 -6.78 1.55
N LYS A 374 -16.71 -5.97 0.84
CA LYS A 374 -16.46 -5.62 -0.56
C LYS A 374 -15.19 -4.77 -0.74
N TYR A 375 -14.63 -4.82 -1.94
CA TYR A 375 -13.54 -3.94 -2.34
C TYR A 375 -14.00 -2.50 -2.56
N GLY A 376 -13.10 -1.54 -2.33
CA GLY A 376 -13.44 -0.12 -2.22
C GLY A 376 -12.63 0.84 -3.05
N LEU A 377 -12.20 0.48 -4.26
CA LEU A 377 -11.72 1.49 -5.20
C LEU A 377 -12.91 2.13 -5.93
N THR A 378 -13.22 3.36 -5.54
CA THR A 378 -13.63 4.37 -6.52
C THR A 378 -12.53 5.41 -6.56
N ALA A 379 -12.15 5.92 -7.74
CA ALA A 379 -11.08 6.92 -7.88
C ALA A 379 -11.27 8.13 -6.93
N GLY A 380 -12.53 8.50 -6.67
CA GLY A 380 -12.90 9.52 -5.66
C GLY A 380 -12.61 9.16 -4.20
N LYS A 381 -12.56 7.87 -3.82
CA LYS A 381 -12.16 7.43 -2.47
C LYS A 381 -10.65 7.52 -2.23
N LEU A 382 -9.84 7.38 -3.28
CA LEU A 382 -8.39 7.61 -3.21
C LEU A 382 -8.06 9.08 -2.90
N MET A 383 -8.95 10.01 -3.30
CA MET A 383 -8.85 11.45 -3.03
C MET A 383 -9.55 11.90 -1.73
N ARG A 384 -10.26 11.00 -1.02
CA ARG A 384 -11.10 11.38 0.12
C ARG A 384 -10.35 11.27 1.45
N ARG A 385 -10.13 12.43 2.09
CA ARG A 385 -9.31 12.58 3.32
C ARG A 385 -9.92 12.12 4.65
N MET A 386 -11.14 11.54 4.68
CA MET A 386 -11.78 11.15 5.94
C MET A 386 -12.52 9.81 5.86
N SER A 387 -12.13 8.88 6.74
CA SER A 387 -12.85 7.64 7.03
C SER A 387 -13.84 7.86 8.18
N THR A 388 -15.05 8.36 7.91
CA THR A 388 -16.09 8.55 8.94
C THR A 388 -16.96 7.30 9.20
N MET A 389 -16.73 6.18 8.50
CA MET A 389 -17.59 4.99 8.62
C MET A 389 -17.16 4.06 9.76
N SER A 390 -18.15 3.61 10.54
CA SER A 390 -17.99 2.72 11.70
C SER A 390 -17.52 1.31 11.31
N PHE A 391 -17.09 0.50 12.29
CA PHE A 391 -16.61 -0.86 12.06
C PHE A 391 -17.72 -1.82 11.55
N ASP A 392 -18.95 -1.62 12.02
CA ASP A 392 -20.08 -2.52 11.81
C ASP A 392 -20.92 -2.22 10.57
N ASP A 393 -20.52 -1.21 9.78
CA ASP A 393 -21.20 -0.89 8.53
C ASP A 393 -21.05 -2.04 7.52
N LYS A 394 -22.19 -2.55 7.04
CA LYS A 394 -22.30 -3.69 6.12
C LYS A 394 -21.91 -3.32 4.69
N ASP A 395 -22.04 -2.04 4.31
CA ASP A 395 -21.68 -1.56 2.97
C ASP A 395 -20.24 -1.05 2.89
N ARG A 396 -19.46 -1.30 3.96
CA ARG A 396 -18.09 -0.83 4.05
C ARG A 396 -17.19 -1.53 3.05
N THR A 397 -16.55 -0.72 2.23
CA THR A 397 -15.55 -1.17 1.29
C THR A 397 -14.12 -0.95 1.79
N TYR A 398 -13.15 -1.72 1.30
CA TYR A 398 -11.74 -1.56 1.68
C TYR A 398 -10.82 -1.47 0.47
N PHE A 399 -9.91 -0.48 0.48
CA PHE A 399 -8.67 -0.55 -0.30
C PHE A 399 -7.60 -1.37 0.45
N CYS A 400 -6.61 -1.91 -0.26
CA CYS A 400 -5.62 -2.83 0.33
C CYS A 400 -4.82 -2.19 1.48
N SER A 401 -4.24 -1.00 1.27
CA SER A 401 -3.51 -0.27 2.29
C SER A 401 -4.40 0.25 3.42
N GLU A 402 -5.66 0.58 3.13
CA GLU A 402 -6.64 0.97 4.14
C GLU A 402 -6.96 -0.20 5.08
N LEU A 403 -7.14 -1.42 4.54
CA LEU A 403 -7.37 -2.63 5.32
C LEU A 403 -6.20 -2.89 6.28
N VAL A 404 -4.98 -2.87 5.75
CA VAL A 404 -3.75 -3.05 6.54
C VAL A 404 -3.64 -1.96 7.61
N ALA A 405 -3.85 -0.69 7.26
CA ALA A 405 -3.81 0.41 8.21
C ALA A 405 -4.88 0.27 9.32
N LYS A 406 -6.10 -0.15 8.99
CA LYS A 406 -7.13 -0.42 10.01
C LYS A 406 -6.77 -1.59 10.91
N ALA A 407 -6.22 -2.66 10.36
CA ALA A 407 -5.79 -3.81 11.14
C ALA A 407 -4.71 -3.40 12.16
N LEU A 408 -3.71 -2.64 11.73
CA LEU A 408 -2.66 -2.15 12.63
C LEU A 408 -3.19 -1.14 13.66
N LYS A 409 -4.13 -0.27 13.31
CA LYS A 409 -4.79 0.62 14.29
C LYS A 409 -5.62 -0.16 15.30
N HIS A 410 -6.30 -1.23 14.88
CA HIS A 410 -7.05 -2.11 15.77
C HIS A 410 -6.13 -2.77 16.81
N LEU A 411 -4.88 -3.05 16.43
CA LEU A 411 -3.83 -3.56 17.32
C LEU A 411 -3.11 -2.46 18.11
N ASN A 412 -3.50 -1.19 17.98
CA ASN A 412 -2.78 -0.05 18.54
C ASN A 412 -1.30 -0.02 18.12
N LEU A 413 -1.01 -0.36 16.85
CA LEU A 413 0.32 -0.30 16.22
C LEU A 413 0.48 0.89 15.27
N LEU A 414 -0.60 1.61 14.99
CA LEU A 414 -0.59 2.86 14.23
C LEU A 414 -1.37 3.92 15.00
N ARG A 415 -0.99 5.18 14.78
CA ARG A 415 -1.67 6.33 15.39
C ARG A 415 -3.13 6.39 14.96
N LYS A 416 -4.01 6.73 15.91
CA LYS A 416 -5.47 6.82 15.71
C LYS A 416 -5.92 8.16 15.14
N ASP A 417 -5.06 9.17 15.19
CA ASP A 417 -5.33 10.55 14.76
C ASP A 417 -5.27 10.77 13.24
N CYS A 418 -4.89 9.75 12.48
CA CYS A 418 -4.87 9.75 11.02
C CYS A 418 -5.98 8.83 10.47
N ALA A 419 -6.58 9.17 9.34
CA ALA A 419 -7.54 8.28 8.66
C ALA A 419 -6.81 7.08 8.03
N SER A 420 -7.46 5.91 7.92
CA SER A 420 -6.80 4.76 7.28
C SER A 420 -6.72 4.87 5.77
N THR A 421 -7.60 5.68 5.17
CA THR A 421 -7.60 5.98 3.73
C THR A 421 -6.41 6.84 3.28
N GLU A 422 -5.73 7.50 4.21
CA GLU A 422 -4.50 8.27 3.91
C GLU A 422 -3.28 7.37 3.68
N TYR A 423 -3.37 6.09 4.06
CA TYR A 423 -2.28 5.15 3.85
C TYR A 423 -2.39 4.55 2.45
N THR A 424 -1.25 4.52 1.77
CA THR A 424 -1.05 3.89 0.45
C THR A 424 -0.04 2.75 0.59
N PRO A 425 0.08 1.83 -0.39
CA PRO A 425 1.09 0.76 -0.34
C PRO A 425 2.51 1.30 -0.13
N ALA A 426 2.82 2.48 -0.70
CA ALA A 426 4.08 3.18 -0.50
C ALA A 426 4.46 3.33 0.96
N HIS A 427 3.49 3.71 1.80
CA HIS A 427 3.71 3.98 3.22
C HIS A 427 4.22 2.75 3.97
N PHE A 428 4.00 1.55 3.46
CA PHE A 428 4.47 0.31 4.07
C PHE A 428 5.87 -0.10 3.60
N SER A 429 6.53 0.71 2.77
CA SER A 429 7.95 0.57 2.40
C SER A 429 8.85 1.38 3.37
N PRO A 430 10.13 0.98 3.59
CA PRO A 430 11.08 1.76 4.38
C PRO A 430 11.26 3.21 3.89
N CYS A 431 11.09 3.47 2.59
CA CYS A 431 11.25 4.80 1.99
C CYS A 431 10.32 5.85 2.60
N GLU A 432 9.14 5.42 3.06
CA GLU A 432 8.11 6.30 3.63
C GLU A 432 8.16 6.42 5.15
N LYS A 433 9.13 5.74 5.80
CA LYS A 433 9.43 5.86 7.23
C LYS A 433 8.19 5.69 8.13
N LEU A 434 7.39 4.67 7.87
CA LEU A 434 6.25 4.33 8.74
C LEU A 434 6.71 4.12 10.18
N VAL A 435 6.15 4.92 11.08
CA VAL A 435 6.40 4.79 12.52
C VAL A 435 5.24 4.03 13.14
N LEU A 436 5.55 2.85 13.68
CA LEU A 436 4.61 2.07 14.47
C LEU A 436 4.65 2.50 15.94
N THR A 437 3.60 2.13 16.67
CA THR A 437 3.45 2.40 18.09
C THR A 437 3.88 1.25 18.99
N ASN A 438 4.10 1.54 20.27
CA ASN A 438 4.43 0.57 21.33
C ASN A 438 5.73 -0.21 21.09
N GLY A 439 6.76 0.46 20.56
CA GLY A 439 8.06 -0.16 20.32
C GLY A 439 8.09 -1.15 19.15
N PHE A 440 7.00 -1.31 18.40
CA PHE A 440 6.99 -2.12 17.19
C PHE A 440 7.70 -1.41 16.04
N SER A 441 8.20 -2.20 15.10
CA SER A 441 8.79 -1.75 13.85
C SER A 441 8.68 -2.84 12.79
N TYR A 442 8.84 -2.46 11.53
CA TYR A 442 9.00 -3.43 10.45
C TYR A 442 10.47 -3.55 10.07
N GLY A 443 10.95 -4.79 10.00
CA GLY A 443 12.29 -5.13 9.54
C GLY A 443 12.57 -4.72 8.08
N PRO A 444 13.77 -5.07 7.56
CA PRO A 444 14.15 -4.78 6.20
C PRO A 444 13.25 -5.50 5.19
N GLU A 445 13.22 -4.97 3.96
CA GLU A 445 12.57 -5.61 2.83
C GLU A 445 13.33 -6.86 2.39
N MET A 446 12.61 -7.99 2.26
CA MET A 446 13.17 -9.24 1.76
C MET A 446 12.36 -9.75 0.56
N LEU A 447 12.99 -9.89 -0.60
CA LEU A 447 12.37 -10.41 -1.81
C LEU A 447 12.16 -11.92 -1.70
N ILE A 448 10.94 -12.39 -1.93
CA ILE A 448 10.62 -13.82 -1.93
C ILE A 448 11.11 -14.46 -3.23
N LYS A 449 11.87 -15.55 -3.11
CA LYS A 449 12.28 -16.40 -4.23
C LYS A 449 11.40 -17.64 -4.29
N PHE A 450 10.65 -17.75 -5.39
CA PHE A 450 9.81 -18.90 -5.67
C PHE A 450 10.59 -19.93 -6.48
N PRO A 451 10.56 -21.21 -6.10
CA PRO A 451 11.09 -22.27 -6.94
C PRO A 451 10.26 -22.40 -8.23
N PRO A 452 10.87 -22.80 -9.36
CA PRO A 452 10.12 -23.04 -10.58
C PRO A 452 9.03 -24.07 -10.34
N LEU A 453 7.85 -23.84 -10.90
CA LEU A 453 6.79 -24.85 -10.88
C LEU A 453 7.28 -26.08 -11.64
N LYS A 454 7.09 -27.26 -11.05
CA LYS A 454 7.29 -28.51 -11.80
C LYS A 454 6.31 -28.48 -12.97
N LYS A 455 6.81 -28.60 -14.20
CA LYS A 455 5.94 -28.80 -15.37
C LYS A 455 5.08 -30.02 -15.06
N LYS A 456 3.75 -29.86 -15.04
CA LYS A 456 2.87 -31.03 -14.99
C LYS A 456 3.27 -31.90 -16.18
N SER A 457 3.75 -33.11 -15.94
CA SER A 457 3.92 -34.10 -16.99
C SER A 457 2.57 -34.22 -17.67
N LYS A 458 2.50 -33.96 -18.98
CA LYS A 458 1.30 -34.24 -19.76
C LYS A 458 1.02 -35.73 -19.57
N SER A 459 0.03 -36.05 -18.74
CA SER A 459 -0.52 -37.39 -18.59
C SER A 459 -1.44 -37.68 -19.74
#